data_AF-A0A8T3Z3X8-F1
#
_entry.id   AF-A0A8T3Z3X8-F1
#
_cell.length_a   1.000
_cell.length_b   1.000
_cell.length_c   1.000
_cell.angle_alpha   90.00
_cell.angle_beta   90.00
_cell.angle_gamma   90.00
#
_symmetry.space_group_name_H-M   'P 1'
#
loop_
_entity.id
_entity.type
_entity.pdbx_description
1 polymer ?
#
loop_
_entity_poly.entity_id
_entity_poly.type
_entity_poly.pdbx_seq_one_letter_code
_entity_poly.pdbx_strand_id
1 'polypeptide(L)'
;MIMGGDELMVGGNQSINSGLRVPADKRFLDIFRVYVIKLAFIAGLSELGAQRLELAAEEAFMNTLEHAYPDGSPGDVFLKAEIGGTELTLSIRDEGLPFDQSPESYPAPGVELEFPEQGLGFKLIRNAVDEAHFENLGRKGKVLRLVKRLSQNFDPEKELINPAPELAPQQEYQIRPMESDEAIQVAQLFWAAYGYSYKNEDFYRPEGLVHLVGTGRVISYVAMAENGDVVGHGGLLRHGPVPMAEEALLVVDPAHRSRGIMEMIHEALQKKALEMELMGVSVDPVTSHIISQRKIIQLGGRPCGIDLGACPPRVFKGLANEEEIPQRESYLHCFDYLTTPLPLKLYIPSHHQSMVSRIYENMGQEHVFGSRAPATTKGDYRINYDKTLLKGVLQVVTANEKQWLEISRVANDLIEFAGAEVVVLDLPVNQPASILLSEQAEKNGFFFSGIRPYEAPDGDYFRLQRLHVPMDLNRLTIYSDLGMELLEYVEKCRSEI
;
A
#
# COMPACT_ATOMS: atom_id res chain seq x y z
N MET A 1 -0.90 -20.85 -35.96
CA MET A 1 -0.06 -20.03 -36.85
C MET A 1 0.63 -19.02 -35.95
N ILE A 2 1.95 -19.13 -35.87
CA ILE A 2 2.86 -18.41 -34.97
C ILE A 2 2.98 -16.95 -35.44
N MET A 3 2.79 -15.99 -34.53
CA MET A 3 3.43 -14.65 -34.49
C MET A 3 3.34 -14.20 -33.02
N GLY A 4 4.39 -13.88 -32.25
CA GLY A 4 5.78 -13.55 -32.57
C GLY A 4 5.97 -12.04 -32.65
N GLY A 5 6.56 -11.44 -31.61
CA GLY A 5 7.21 -10.12 -31.62
C GLY A 5 6.36 -8.95 -31.12
N ASP A 6 6.51 -8.55 -29.86
CA ASP A 6 7.54 -7.57 -29.45
C ASP A 6 7.40 -7.31 -27.95
N GLU A 7 8.14 -8.08 -27.14
CA GLU A 7 8.49 -7.67 -25.79
C GLU A 7 9.43 -6.46 -25.92
N LEU A 8 8.87 -5.27 -25.77
CA LEU A 8 9.63 -4.10 -25.39
C LEU A 8 10.19 -4.35 -23.98
N MET A 9 11.36 -4.99 -23.93
CA MET A 9 12.25 -4.96 -22.79
C MET A 9 12.73 -3.51 -22.62
N VAL A 10 11.90 -2.68 -22.00
CA VAL A 10 12.37 -1.44 -21.39
C VAL A 10 13.07 -1.86 -20.11
N GLY A 11 14.36 -2.19 -20.24
CA GLY A 11 15.22 -2.41 -19.07
C GLY A 11 15.28 -1.13 -18.28
N GLY A 12 14.54 -1.07 -17.17
CA GLY A 12 14.69 0.00 -16.20
C GLY A 12 16.15 0.01 -15.74
N ASN A 13 16.83 1.15 -15.87
CA ASN A 13 18.19 1.33 -15.36
C ASN A 13 18.16 1.26 -13.82
N GLN A 14 18.10 0.07 -13.25
CA GLN A 14 18.20 -0.11 -11.80
C GLN A 14 19.63 0.22 -11.36
N SER A 15 19.78 0.98 -10.27
CA SER A 15 21.06 1.32 -9.66
C SER A 15 21.19 0.67 -8.29
N ILE A 16 22.37 0.17 -7.93
CA ILE A 16 22.63 -0.30 -6.56
C ILE A 16 22.82 0.93 -5.68
N ASN A 17 21.94 1.07 -4.69
CA ASN A 17 21.99 2.15 -3.72
C ASN A 17 22.51 1.62 -2.38
N SER A 18 23.46 2.32 -1.77
CA SER A 18 23.99 2.00 -0.45
C SER A 18 24.25 3.27 0.35
N GLY A 19 24.07 3.25 1.67
CA GLY A 19 24.23 4.42 2.52
C GLY A 19 24.96 4.16 3.82
N LEU A 20 25.75 5.14 4.25
CA LEU A 20 26.42 5.18 5.55
C LEU A 20 26.08 6.49 6.25
N ARG A 21 25.66 6.42 7.52
CA ARG A 21 25.51 7.57 8.42
C ARG A 21 26.47 7.40 9.59
N VAL A 22 27.34 8.39 9.80
CA VAL A 22 28.30 8.41 10.90
C VAL A 22 28.36 9.81 11.53
N PRO A 23 28.71 9.93 12.82
CA PRO A 23 29.02 11.24 13.40
C PRO A 23 30.17 11.93 12.66
N ALA A 24 30.15 13.25 12.59
CA ALA A 24 31.25 14.10 12.13
C ALA A 24 32.39 14.10 13.17
N ASP A 25 33.02 12.95 13.35
CA ASP A 25 34.04 12.68 14.36
C ASP A 25 35.16 11.83 13.75
N LYS A 26 36.40 12.20 14.03
CA LYS A 26 37.59 11.60 13.41
C LYS A 26 37.70 10.09 13.67
N ARG A 27 37.12 9.59 14.76
CA ARG A 27 37.08 8.16 15.10
C ARG A 27 36.33 7.32 14.06
N PHE A 28 35.48 7.93 13.24
CA PHE A 28 34.70 7.26 12.20
C PHE A 28 35.31 7.36 10.80
N LEU A 29 36.44 8.09 10.65
CA LEU A 29 37.08 8.30 9.35
C LEU A 29 37.46 6.98 8.67
N ASP A 30 38.04 6.04 9.42
CA ASP A 30 38.46 4.75 8.84
C ASP A 30 37.27 3.91 8.36
N ILE A 31 36.12 3.96 9.06
CA ILE A 31 34.89 3.30 8.63
C ILE A 31 34.41 3.90 7.31
N PHE A 32 34.40 5.23 7.23
CA PHE A 32 34.00 5.98 6.04
C PHE A 32 34.88 5.64 4.83
N ARG A 33 36.20 5.62 5.02
CA ARG A 33 37.18 5.28 3.98
C ARG A 33 37.04 3.86 3.48
N VAL A 34 37.00 2.88 4.40
CA VAL A 34 36.84 1.46 4.04
C VAL A 34 35.54 1.24 3.28
N TYR A 35 34.46 1.88 3.70
CA TYR A 35 33.16 1.78 3.04
C TYR A 35 33.21 2.29 1.58
N VAL A 36 33.84 3.44 1.33
CA VAL A 36 34.05 3.97 -0.02
C VAL A 36 34.91 3.05 -0.88
N ILE A 37 36.02 2.52 -0.34
CA ILE A 37 36.87 1.56 -1.06
C ILE A 37 36.08 0.32 -1.47
N LYS A 38 35.27 -0.25 -0.56
CA LYS A 38 34.48 -1.45 -0.87
C LYS A 38 33.43 -1.18 -1.94
N LEU A 39 32.77 -0.02 -1.90
CA LEU A 39 31.86 0.38 -2.97
C LEU A 39 32.57 0.58 -4.31
N ALA A 40 33.76 1.17 -4.31
CA ALA A 40 34.55 1.33 -5.52
C ALA A 40 34.90 -0.03 -6.16
N PHE A 41 35.28 -1.02 -5.35
CA PHE A 41 35.53 -2.37 -5.84
C PHE A 41 34.28 -3.08 -6.35
N ILE A 42 33.14 -2.92 -5.66
CA ILE A 42 31.84 -3.45 -6.14
C ILE A 42 31.50 -2.85 -7.50
N ALA A 43 31.70 -1.55 -7.68
CA ALA A 43 31.49 -0.85 -8.95
C ALA A 43 32.55 -1.19 -10.04
N GLY A 44 33.50 -2.09 -9.77
CA GLY A 44 34.49 -2.54 -10.74
C GLY A 44 35.65 -1.56 -10.97
N LEU A 45 35.88 -0.58 -10.08
CA LEU A 45 37.07 0.26 -10.17
C LEU A 45 38.34 -0.54 -9.89
N SER A 46 39.44 -0.15 -10.54
CA SER A 46 40.77 -0.64 -10.21
C SER A 46 41.21 -0.20 -8.81
N GLU A 47 42.22 -0.87 -8.24
CA GLU A 47 42.81 -0.51 -6.94
C GLU A 47 43.24 0.96 -6.88
N LEU A 48 43.89 1.46 -7.94
CA LEU A 48 44.27 2.87 -8.04
C LEU A 48 43.04 3.80 -8.10
N GLY A 49 41.98 3.39 -8.80
CA GLY A 49 40.72 4.13 -8.85
C GLY A 49 40.04 4.21 -7.49
N ALA A 50 40.01 3.09 -6.75
CA ALA A 50 39.44 3.01 -5.42
C ALA A 50 40.21 3.88 -4.41
N GLN A 51 41.54 3.84 -4.41
CA GLN A 51 42.40 4.68 -3.55
C GLN A 51 42.22 6.18 -3.83
N ARG A 52 42.07 6.56 -5.10
CA ARG A 52 41.80 7.97 -5.46
C ARG A 52 40.44 8.42 -4.95
N LEU A 53 39.42 7.60 -5.13
CA LEU A 53 38.06 7.91 -4.67
C LEU A 53 37.97 7.96 -3.15
N GLU A 54 38.68 7.05 -2.46
CA GLU A 54 38.85 7.08 -1.00
C GLU A 54 39.45 8.40 -0.53
N LEU A 55 40.53 8.87 -1.17
CA LEU A 55 41.18 10.13 -0.82
C LEU A 55 40.22 11.31 -0.97
N ALA A 56 39.47 11.38 -2.07
CA ALA A 56 38.47 12.44 -2.25
C ALA A 56 37.37 12.41 -1.17
N ALA A 57 36.95 11.21 -0.79
CA ALA A 57 35.95 11.04 0.25
C ALA A 57 36.51 11.41 1.65
N GLU A 58 37.76 11.07 1.95
CA GLU A 58 38.47 11.48 3.16
C GLU A 58 38.57 13.01 3.26
N GLU A 59 38.98 13.68 2.19
CA GLU A 59 39.05 15.15 2.14
C GLU A 59 37.67 15.79 2.35
N ALA A 60 36.63 15.24 1.73
CA ALA A 60 35.26 15.71 1.93
C ALA A 60 34.79 15.52 3.38
N PHE A 61 35.10 14.38 4.00
CA PHE A 61 34.77 14.11 5.39
C PHE A 61 35.50 15.06 6.35
N MET A 62 36.79 15.27 6.14
CA MET A 62 37.61 16.19 6.94
C MET A 62 37.12 17.63 6.81
N ASN A 63 36.74 18.08 5.61
CA ASN A 63 36.12 19.39 5.41
C ASN A 63 34.84 19.56 6.24
N THR A 64 34.00 18.52 6.33
CA THR A 64 32.83 18.56 7.21
C THR A 64 33.22 18.67 8.67
N LEU A 65 34.20 17.89 9.15
CA LEU A 65 34.68 17.96 10.54
C LEU A 65 35.22 19.35 10.90
N GLU A 66 35.99 19.96 10.01
CA GLU A 66 36.72 21.21 10.30
C GLU A 66 35.86 22.46 10.13
N HIS A 67 34.85 22.42 9.26
CA HIS A 67 34.14 23.63 8.83
C HIS A 67 32.62 23.59 9.03
N ALA A 68 32.00 22.42 9.16
CA ALA A 68 30.54 22.35 9.20
C ALA A 68 29.96 22.75 10.58
N TYR A 69 30.65 22.44 11.68
CA TYR A 69 30.11 22.59 13.03
C TYR A 69 31.02 23.45 13.93
N PRO A 70 30.97 24.79 13.82
CA PRO A 70 31.90 25.72 14.49
C PRO A 70 31.72 25.79 16.01
N ASP A 71 30.57 25.34 16.52
CA ASP A 71 30.24 25.28 17.94
C ASP A 71 30.79 24.01 18.62
N GLY A 72 31.42 23.12 17.84
CA GLY A 72 31.97 21.86 18.33
C GLY A 72 30.91 20.78 18.60
N SER A 73 29.64 21.03 18.27
CA SER A 73 28.56 20.05 18.34
C SER A 73 28.74 19.03 17.20
N PRO A 74 29.02 17.74 17.46
CA PRO A 74 29.15 16.77 16.38
C PRO A 74 27.79 16.56 15.74
N GLY A 75 27.61 17.06 14.51
CA GLY A 75 26.51 16.63 13.66
C GLY A 75 26.83 15.31 12.96
N ASP A 76 26.03 14.94 11.97
CA ASP A 76 26.22 13.71 11.19
C ASP A 76 26.77 14.00 9.79
N VAL A 77 27.49 13.02 9.26
CA VAL A 77 27.88 12.89 7.86
C VAL A 77 27.10 11.74 7.25
N PHE A 78 26.41 12.01 6.14
CA PHE A 78 25.63 11.05 5.38
C PHE A 78 26.31 10.81 4.04
N LEU A 79 26.75 9.59 3.79
CA LEU A 79 27.24 9.16 2.49
C LEU A 79 26.17 8.30 1.83
N LYS A 80 25.66 8.74 0.68
CA LYS A 80 24.86 7.90 -0.23
C LYS A 80 25.72 7.54 -1.44
N ALA A 81 25.82 6.26 -1.76
CA ALA A 81 26.44 5.76 -2.97
C ALA A 81 25.37 5.20 -3.91
N GLU A 82 25.54 5.49 -5.19
CA GLU A 82 24.70 4.98 -6.28
C GLU A 82 25.60 4.42 -7.37
N ILE A 83 25.50 3.11 -7.62
CA ILE A 83 26.24 2.40 -8.66
C ILE A 83 25.26 2.12 -9.79
N GLY A 84 25.32 2.93 -10.84
CA GLY A 84 24.59 2.72 -12.08
C GLY A 84 25.41 1.89 -13.08
N GLY A 85 24.86 1.70 -14.27
CA GLY A 85 25.52 0.91 -15.31
C GLY A 85 26.86 1.50 -15.76
N THR A 86 26.98 2.82 -15.80
CA THR A 86 28.16 3.52 -16.34
C THR A 86 28.89 4.39 -15.32
N GLU A 87 28.31 4.62 -14.13
CA GLU A 87 28.80 5.62 -13.18
C GLU A 87 28.60 5.18 -11.72
N LEU A 88 29.56 5.54 -10.87
CA LEU A 88 29.47 5.51 -9.42
C LEU A 88 29.36 6.95 -8.91
N THR A 89 28.28 7.25 -8.20
CA THR A 89 28.04 8.56 -7.59
C THR A 89 28.10 8.46 -6.07
N LEU A 90 28.94 9.25 -5.41
CA LEU A 90 29.00 9.42 -3.96
C LEU A 90 28.43 10.80 -3.58
N SER A 91 27.37 10.84 -2.78
CA SER A 91 26.77 12.06 -2.25
C SER A 91 27.08 12.15 -0.76
N ILE A 92 27.97 13.08 -0.38
CA ILE A 92 28.41 13.33 0.99
C ILE A 92 27.66 14.56 1.50
N ARG A 93 26.73 14.37 2.43
CA ARG A 93 25.83 15.40 2.96
C ARG A 93 26.10 15.63 4.45
N ASP A 94 25.98 16.87 4.88
CA ASP A 94 25.96 17.26 6.29
C ASP A 94 24.96 18.40 6.53
N GLU A 95 24.64 18.65 7.80
CA GLU A 95 23.65 19.66 8.23
C GLU A 95 24.30 20.86 8.92
N GLY A 96 25.61 21.02 8.77
CA GLY A 96 26.34 22.16 9.33
C GLY A 96 26.21 23.43 8.50
N LEU A 97 27.05 24.42 8.79
CA LEU A 97 27.01 25.76 8.19
C LEU A 97 26.90 25.71 6.66
N PRO A 98 25.94 26.46 6.05
CA PRO A 98 25.91 26.66 4.61
C PRO A 98 27.23 27.24 4.10
N PHE A 99 27.63 26.83 2.91
CA PHE A 99 28.90 27.20 2.29
C PHE A 99 28.66 27.54 0.81
N ASP A 100 29.49 28.40 0.23
CA ASP A 100 29.33 28.93 -1.13
C ASP A 100 30.49 28.62 -2.08
N GLN A 101 31.62 28.09 -1.59
CA GLN A 101 32.71 27.66 -2.47
C GLN A 101 32.45 26.24 -2.97
N SER A 102 32.66 26.05 -4.28
CA SER A 102 32.40 24.77 -4.95
C SER A 102 33.72 24.19 -5.48
N PRO A 103 33.95 22.87 -5.40
CA PRO A 103 35.06 22.24 -6.12
C PRO A 103 35.02 22.55 -7.63
N GLU A 104 33.87 22.95 -8.18
CA GLU A 104 33.71 23.34 -9.57
C GLU A 104 34.62 24.51 -9.98
N SER A 105 34.99 25.38 -9.04
CA SER A 105 35.88 26.53 -9.31
C SER A 105 37.35 26.14 -9.50
N TYR A 106 37.72 24.87 -9.25
CA TYR A 106 39.07 24.35 -9.44
C TYR A 106 39.22 23.67 -10.82
N PRO A 107 40.45 23.65 -11.40
CA PRO A 107 40.69 23.09 -12.73
C PRO A 107 40.29 21.62 -12.84
N ALA A 108 39.86 21.22 -14.04
CA ALA A 108 39.60 19.81 -14.34
C ALA A 108 40.90 18.97 -14.27
N PRO A 109 40.81 17.65 -14.05
CA PRO A 109 41.96 16.75 -14.07
C PRO A 109 42.85 16.96 -15.30
N GLY A 110 44.16 17.15 -15.09
CA GLY A 110 45.16 17.32 -16.16
C GLY A 110 45.43 18.75 -16.62
N VAL A 111 44.78 19.75 -16.02
CA VAL A 111 45.06 21.19 -16.29
C VAL A 111 45.96 21.75 -15.18
N GLU A 112 47.20 22.10 -15.50
CA GLU A 112 48.12 22.75 -14.55
C GLU A 112 47.91 24.27 -14.51
N LEU A 113 47.47 24.78 -13.36
CA LEU A 113 47.39 26.21 -13.04
C LEU A 113 47.92 26.41 -11.61
N GLU A 114 48.69 27.48 -11.37
CA GLU A 114 49.11 27.87 -10.02
C GLU A 114 47.91 28.42 -9.23
N PHE A 115 47.63 27.83 -8.07
CA PHE A 115 46.56 28.23 -7.15
C PHE A 115 47.12 28.44 -5.73
N PRO A 116 46.49 29.28 -4.89
CA PRO A 116 46.86 29.47 -3.49
C PRO A 116 46.82 28.16 -2.67
N GLU A 117 47.57 28.07 -1.57
CA GLU A 117 47.58 26.89 -0.67
C GLU A 117 46.20 26.58 -0.03
N GLN A 118 45.26 27.53 -0.03
CA GLN A 118 43.89 27.32 0.45
C GLN A 118 43.05 26.54 -0.57
N GLY A 119 42.46 25.43 -0.11
CA GLY A 119 41.58 24.56 -0.92
C GLY A 119 42.29 23.39 -1.60
N LEU A 120 43.42 22.95 -1.07
CA LEU A 120 44.12 21.72 -1.50
C LEU A 120 43.18 20.51 -1.50
N GLY A 121 42.29 20.38 -0.50
CA GLY A 121 41.30 19.30 -0.44
C GLY A 121 40.35 19.27 -1.63
N PHE A 122 39.85 20.42 -2.11
CA PHE A 122 39.02 20.47 -3.31
C PHE A 122 39.79 20.11 -4.59
N LYS A 123 41.09 20.44 -4.66
CA LYS A 123 41.96 20.01 -5.76
C LYS A 123 42.16 18.49 -5.76
N LEU A 124 42.35 17.88 -4.59
CA LEU A 124 42.47 16.42 -4.44
C LEU A 124 41.17 15.72 -4.84
N ILE A 125 40.03 16.24 -4.39
CA ILE A 125 38.69 15.77 -4.78
C ILE A 125 38.54 15.81 -6.31
N ARG A 126 38.78 16.98 -6.93
CA ARG A 126 38.65 17.15 -8.38
C ARG A 126 39.53 16.22 -9.18
N ASN A 127 40.75 15.92 -8.72
CA ASN A 127 41.68 15.03 -9.43
C ASN A 127 41.31 13.54 -9.33
N ALA A 128 40.50 13.16 -8.35
CA ALA A 128 40.09 11.77 -8.14
C ALA A 128 38.84 11.38 -8.94
N VAL A 129 37.96 12.35 -9.20
CA VAL A 129 36.61 12.12 -9.75
C VAL A 129 36.46 12.79 -11.10
N ASP A 130 35.47 12.37 -11.88
CA ASP A 130 35.23 12.94 -13.21
C ASP A 130 34.38 14.21 -13.11
N GLU A 131 33.42 14.23 -12.18
CA GLU A 131 32.59 15.40 -11.87
C GLU A 131 32.43 15.58 -10.35
N ALA A 132 32.36 16.83 -9.89
CA ALA A 132 32.12 17.16 -8.50
C ALA A 132 31.17 18.36 -8.43
N HIS A 133 30.02 18.19 -7.76
CA HIS A 133 28.96 19.19 -7.68
C HIS A 133 28.63 19.50 -6.23
N PHE A 134 28.45 20.78 -5.92
CA PHE A 134 28.05 21.21 -4.60
C PHE A 134 26.66 21.85 -4.64
N GLU A 135 25.81 21.49 -3.68
CA GLU A 135 24.42 21.95 -3.62
C GLU A 135 23.99 22.25 -2.17
N ASN A 136 23.40 23.42 -1.94
CA ASN A 136 22.72 23.75 -0.67
C ASN A 136 21.24 23.30 -0.74
N LEU A 137 20.83 22.40 0.14
CA LEU A 137 19.51 21.75 0.17
C LEU A 137 18.52 22.40 1.16
N GLY A 138 18.73 23.68 1.49
CA GLY A 138 17.93 24.41 2.48
C GLY A 138 17.97 23.76 3.86
N ARG A 139 16.80 23.36 4.40
CA ARG A 139 16.69 22.74 5.74
C ARG A 139 17.37 21.37 5.84
N LYS A 140 17.70 20.72 4.71
CA LYS A 140 18.41 19.44 4.67
C LYS A 140 19.93 19.60 4.65
N GLY A 141 20.46 20.80 4.88
CA GLY A 141 21.90 21.07 4.91
C GLY A 141 22.50 21.23 3.51
N LYS A 142 23.69 20.68 3.30
CA LYS A 142 24.46 20.78 2.04
C LYS A 142 25.01 19.43 1.61
N VAL A 143 25.22 19.24 0.30
CA VAL A 143 25.73 17.99 -0.27
C VAL A 143 26.84 18.25 -1.28
N LEU A 144 27.91 17.46 -1.19
CA LEU A 144 28.95 17.32 -2.21
C LEU A 144 28.72 15.99 -2.95
N ARG A 145 28.42 16.07 -4.24
CA ARG A 145 28.26 14.91 -5.13
C ARG A 145 29.53 14.71 -5.92
N LEU A 146 30.07 13.50 -5.88
CA LEU A 146 31.25 13.06 -6.59
C LEU A 146 30.84 11.99 -7.59
N VAL A 147 31.09 12.21 -8.88
CA VAL A 147 30.74 11.27 -9.95
C VAL A 147 32.00 10.68 -10.54
N LYS A 148 32.05 9.35 -10.60
CA LYS A 148 33.12 8.59 -11.24
C LYS A 148 32.55 7.72 -12.35
N ARG A 149 33.07 7.89 -13.57
CA ARG A 149 32.71 7.06 -14.72
C ARG A 149 33.42 5.72 -14.64
N LEU A 150 32.66 4.64 -14.85
CA LEU A 150 33.15 3.27 -14.81
C LEU A 150 33.78 2.91 -16.16
N SER A 151 34.91 2.22 -16.14
CA SER A 151 35.62 1.78 -17.35
C SER A 151 34.95 0.59 -18.05
N GLN A 152 34.08 -0.13 -17.33
CA GLN A 152 33.27 -1.22 -17.85
C GLN A 152 31.84 -1.01 -17.37
N ASN A 153 30.87 -1.43 -18.17
CA ASN A 153 29.48 -1.38 -17.73
C ASN A 153 29.31 -2.33 -16.55
N PHE A 154 28.92 -1.78 -15.41
CA PHE A 154 28.45 -2.55 -14.28
C PHE A 154 27.05 -3.05 -14.61
N ASP A 155 26.80 -4.35 -14.46
CA ASP A 155 25.47 -4.93 -14.66
C ASP A 155 24.88 -5.23 -13.27
N PRO A 156 24.06 -4.32 -12.72
CA PRO A 156 23.48 -4.47 -11.39
C PRO A 156 22.52 -5.66 -11.30
N GLU A 157 22.03 -6.18 -12.42
CA GLU A 157 21.10 -7.32 -12.47
C GLU A 157 21.82 -8.68 -12.51
N LYS A 158 23.10 -8.72 -12.90
CA LYS A 158 23.85 -9.97 -13.13
C LYS A 158 23.95 -10.87 -11.89
N GLU A 159 23.83 -10.32 -10.69
CA GLU A 159 23.81 -11.07 -9.42
C GLU A 159 22.44 -11.11 -8.73
N LEU A 160 21.42 -10.43 -9.25
CA LEU A 160 20.04 -10.52 -8.75
C LEU A 160 19.40 -11.81 -9.26
N ILE A 161 19.75 -12.93 -8.62
CA ILE A 161 19.10 -14.23 -8.82
C ILE A 161 17.69 -14.13 -8.21
N ASN A 162 16.71 -13.65 -8.99
CA ASN A 162 15.29 -13.90 -8.75
C ASN A 162 14.76 -14.82 -9.87
N PRO A 163 15.14 -16.12 -9.90
CA PRO A 163 14.40 -17.05 -10.71
C PRO A 163 12.96 -17.02 -10.20
N ALA A 164 12.01 -16.93 -11.12
CA ALA A 164 10.62 -17.19 -10.79
C ALA A 164 10.58 -18.51 -10.01
N PRO A 165 9.87 -18.57 -8.87
CA PRO A 165 9.89 -19.74 -8.00
C PRO A 165 9.49 -20.98 -8.82
N GLU A 166 10.29 -22.03 -8.72
CA GLU A 166 9.97 -23.30 -9.36
C GLU A 166 8.64 -23.79 -8.81
N LEU A 167 7.70 -24.13 -9.70
CA LEU A 167 6.40 -24.62 -9.29
C LEU A 167 6.59 -25.95 -8.56
N ALA A 168 6.07 -26.07 -7.34
CA ALA A 168 6.04 -27.33 -6.62
C ALA A 168 5.32 -28.45 -7.43
N PRO A 169 5.55 -29.73 -7.15
CA PRO A 169 4.83 -30.81 -7.80
C PRO A 169 3.32 -30.72 -7.51
N GLN A 170 2.51 -31.26 -8.43
CA GLN A 170 1.09 -31.47 -8.19
C GLN A 170 0.92 -32.47 -7.05
N GLN A 171 0.08 -32.11 -6.07
CA GLN A 171 -0.06 -32.81 -4.79
C GLN A 171 -1.45 -32.54 -4.20
N GLU A 172 -1.82 -33.27 -3.16
CA GLU A 172 -3.04 -33.01 -2.39
C GLU A 172 -2.78 -31.97 -1.29
N TYR A 173 -3.82 -31.23 -0.92
CA TYR A 173 -3.75 -30.20 0.12
C TYR A 173 -4.78 -30.48 1.21
N GLN A 174 -4.36 -30.36 2.47
CA GLN A 174 -5.28 -30.43 3.60
C GLN A 174 -5.69 -29.03 4.01
N ILE A 175 -7.00 -28.76 3.96
CA ILE A 175 -7.58 -27.49 4.44
C ILE A 175 -8.15 -27.69 5.84
N ARG A 176 -7.66 -26.91 6.82
CA ARG A 176 -8.12 -26.98 8.20
C ARG A 176 -7.94 -25.67 8.96
N PRO A 177 -8.57 -25.49 10.14
CA PRO A 177 -8.23 -24.39 11.03
C PRO A 177 -6.73 -24.33 11.32
N MET A 178 -6.21 -23.12 11.43
CA MET A 178 -4.80 -22.86 11.76
C MET A 178 -4.48 -23.23 13.21
N GLU A 179 -3.35 -23.87 13.43
CA GLU A 179 -2.75 -24.09 14.76
C GLU A 179 -1.89 -22.89 15.17
N SER A 180 -1.73 -22.64 16.48
CA SER A 180 -1.09 -21.40 16.94
C SER A 180 0.40 -21.28 16.58
N ASP A 181 1.10 -22.41 16.49
CA ASP A 181 2.52 -22.49 16.10
C ASP A 181 2.74 -22.33 14.58
N GLU A 182 1.68 -22.40 13.78
CA GLU A 182 1.70 -22.18 12.33
C GLU A 182 1.61 -20.70 11.94
N ALA A 183 1.28 -19.81 12.89
CA ALA A 183 1.11 -18.38 12.61
C ALA A 183 2.35 -17.72 11.99
N ILE A 184 3.55 -18.24 12.28
CA ILE A 184 4.80 -17.78 11.65
C ILE A 184 4.84 -18.09 10.14
N GLN A 185 4.36 -19.26 9.72
CA GLN A 185 4.34 -19.65 8.31
C GLN A 185 3.33 -18.80 7.55
N VAL A 186 2.18 -18.48 8.17
CA VAL A 186 1.21 -17.53 7.59
C VAL A 186 1.85 -16.15 7.41
N ALA A 187 2.56 -15.63 8.41
CA ALA A 187 3.25 -14.33 8.28
C ALA A 187 4.30 -14.33 7.16
N GLN A 188 5.02 -15.45 6.99
CA GLN A 188 5.97 -15.64 5.89
C GLN A 188 5.27 -15.66 4.52
N LEU A 189 4.10 -16.29 4.40
CA LEU A 189 3.30 -16.27 3.16
C LEU A 189 2.88 -14.84 2.79
N PHE A 190 2.41 -14.05 3.76
CA PHE A 190 2.07 -12.64 3.51
C PHE A 190 3.29 -11.85 3.04
N TRP A 191 4.46 -12.04 3.65
CA TRP A 191 5.69 -11.38 3.21
C TRP A 191 6.17 -11.84 1.83
N ALA A 192 6.00 -13.12 1.51
CA ALA A 192 6.34 -13.68 0.20
C ALA A 192 5.46 -13.05 -0.90
N ALA A 193 4.17 -12.86 -0.64
CA ALA A 193 3.24 -12.28 -1.60
C ALA A 193 3.32 -10.74 -1.70
N TYR A 194 3.48 -10.03 -0.58
CA TYR A 194 3.28 -8.58 -0.49
C TYR A 194 4.51 -7.80 0.02
N GLY A 195 5.60 -8.46 0.41
CA GLY A 195 6.65 -7.78 1.17
C GLY A 195 6.12 -7.25 2.49
N TYR A 196 6.31 -5.97 2.78
CA TYR A 196 5.67 -5.29 3.92
C TYR A 196 4.51 -4.36 3.50
N SER A 197 4.00 -4.51 2.26
CA SER A 197 2.96 -3.61 1.74
C SER A 197 1.53 -4.00 2.13
N TYR A 198 1.31 -5.20 2.68
CA TYR A 198 0.00 -5.59 3.20
C TYR A 198 -0.45 -4.72 4.38
N LYS A 199 -1.72 -4.30 4.37
CA LYS A 199 -2.26 -3.27 5.26
C LYS A 199 -2.34 -3.62 6.74
N ASN A 200 -2.44 -4.90 7.08
CA ASN A 200 -2.67 -5.32 8.47
C ASN A 200 -1.36 -5.84 9.09
N GLU A 201 -0.80 -5.07 10.02
CA GLU A 201 0.46 -5.39 10.70
C GLU A 201 0.41 -6.69 11.51
N ASP A 202 -0.77 -7.09 12.00
CA ASP A 202 -0.94 -8.34 12.75
C ASP A 202 -0.59 -9.58 11.90
N PHE A 203 -0.55 -9.45 10.57
CA PHE A 203 -0.14 -10.52 9.65
C PHE A 203 1.37 -10.55 9.36
N TYR A 204 2.14 -9.63 9.94
CA TYR A 204 3.60 -9.73 10.04
C TYR A 204 4.06 -10.04 11.47
N ARG A 205 3.12 -10.26 12.39
CA ARG A 205 3.35 -10.51 13.81
C ARG A 205 2.60 -11.79 14.22
N PRO A 206 3.28 -12.95 14.31
CA PRO A 206 2.62 -14.21 14.63
C PRO A 206 1.74 -14.14 15.89
N GLU A 207 2.17 -13.41 16.92
CA GLU A 207 1.41 -13.23 18.16
C GLU A 207 0.13 -12.40 17.95
N GLY A 208 0.16 -11.43 17.03
CA GLY A 208 -1.00 -10.65 16.64
C GLY A 208 -2.07 -11.52 15.97
N LEU A 209 -1.67 -12.36 15.02
CA LEU A 209 -2.58 -13.33 14.39
C LEU A 209 -3.15 -14.32 15.40
N VAL A 210 -2.32 -14.90 16.28
CA VAL A 210 -2.79 -15.80 17.35
C VAL A 210 -3.80 -15.11 18.26
N HIS A 211 -3.57 -13.84 18.63
CA HIS A 211 -4.52 -13.05 19.43
C HIS A 211 -5.84 -12.81 18.70
N LEU A 212 -5.79 -12.48 17.42
CA LEU A 212 -6.98 -12.28 16.59
C LEU A 212 -7.83 -13.56 16.48
N VAL A 213 -7.17 -14.72 16.31
CA VAL A 213 -7.83 -16.03 16.30
C VAL A 213 -8.39 -16.37 17.68
N GLY A 214 -7.60 -16.21 18.74
CA GLY A 214 -8.02 -16.50 20.12
C GLY A 214 -9.16 -15.63 20.62
N THR A 215 -9.31 -14.41 20.08
CA THR A 215 -10.44 -13.51 20.39
C THR A 215 -11.67 -13.73 19.50
N GLY A 216 -11.60 -14.65 18.53
CA GLY A 216 -12.69 -14.90 17.57
C GLY A 216 -12.91 -13.78 16.56
N ARG A 217 -11.99 -12.81 16.49
CA ARG A 217 -12.03 -11.73 15.49
C ARG A 217 -11.61 -12.22 14.11
N VAL A 218 -10.84 -13.30 14.06
CA VAL A 218 -10.45 -13.99 12.84
C VAL A 218 -10.72 -15.48 13.00
N ILE A 219 -11.46 -16.06 12.07
CA ILE A 219 -11.53 -17.52 11.92
C ILE A 219 -10.55 -17.89 10.81
N SER A 220 -9.40 -18.45 11.19
CA SER A 220 -8.27 -18.69 10.28
C SER A 220 -8.22 -20.14 9.81
N TYR A 221 -8.06 -20.33 8.50
CA TYR A 221 -7.83 -21.61 7.85
C TYR A 221 -6.53 -21.58 7.05
N VAL A 222 -5.83 -22.70 7.04
CA VAL A 222 -4.59 -22.91 6.29
C VAL A 222 -4.74 -24.05 5.29
N ALA A 223 -3.99 -23.97 4.21
CA ALA A 223 -3.74 -25.06 3.29
C ALA A 223 -2.36 -25.65 3.56
N MET A 224 -2.33 -26.92 3.95
CA MET A 224 -1.11 -27.69 4.23
C MET A 224 -0.71 -28.52 3.02
N ALA A 225 0.57 -28.44 2.64
CA ALA A 225 1.18 -29.30 1.63
C ALA A 225 1.59 -30.67 2.22
N GLU A 226 1.93 -31.65 1.38
CA GLU A 226 2.30 -33.00 1.81
C GLU A 226 3.57 -33.04 2.69
N ASN A 227 4.44 -32.04 2.54
CA ASN A 227 5.65 -31.89 3.33
C ASN A 227 5.41 -31.29 4.73
N GLY A 228 4.17 -30.89 5.04
CA GLY A 228 3.79 -30.26 6.31
C GLY A 228 3.92 -28.73 6.33
N ASP A 229 4.21 -28.08 5.20
CA ASP A 229 4.29 -26.63 5.15
C ASP A 229 2.90 -26.00 4.92
N VAL A 230 2.68 -24.83 5.54
CA VAL A 230 1.54 -23.97 5.25
C VAL A 230 1.83 -23.22 3.95
N VAL A 231 1.06 -23.51 2.91
CA VAL A 231 1.24 -22.96 1.55
C VAL A 231 0.09 -22.06 1.10
N GLY A 232 -0.93 -21.94 1.94
CA GLY A 232 -2.03 -21.00 1.74
C GLY A 232 -2.74 -20.67 3.04
N HIS A 233 -3.39 -19.52 3.07
CA HIS A 233 -4.19 -19.06 4.20
C HIS A 233 -5.39 -18.28 3.69
N GLY A 234 -6.50 -18.34 4.43
CA GLY A 234 -7.64 -17.45 4.30
C GLY A 234 -8.40 -17.37 5.63
N GLY A 235 -9.23 -16.36 5.82
CA GLY A 235 -10.00 -16.27 7.05
C GLY A 235 -11.25 -15.41 6.98
N LEU A 236 -12.14 -15.63 7.94
CA LEU A 236 -13.32 -14.80 8.18
C LEU A 236 -13.01 -13.75 9.24
N LEU A 237 -13.06 -12.47 8.87
CA LEU A 237 -12.97 -11.32 9.75
C LEU A 237 -14.34 -11.02 10.39
N ARG A 238 -14.34 -10.82 11.71
CA ARG A 238 -15.51 -10.45 12.50
C ARG A 238 -15.31 -9.06 13.10
N HIS A 239 -15.87 -8.04 12.44
CA HIS A 239 -15.82 -6.64 12.89
C HIS A 239 -16.74 -6.34 14.08
N GLY A 240 -17.67 -7.24 14.38
CA GLY A 240 -18.59 -7.11 15.51
C GLY A 240 -19.60 -8.28 15.58
N PRO A 241 -20.58 -8.19 16.49
CA PRO A 241 -21.64 -9.19 16.64
C PRO A 241 -22.73 -9.00 15.58
N VAL A 242 -22.35 -8.86 14.31
CA VAL A 242 -23.25 -8.82 13.15
C VAL A 242 -23.43 -10.23 12.57
N PRO A 243 -24.54 -10.51 11.86
CA PRO A 243 -24.84 -11.84 11.36
C PRO A 243 -24.13 -12.15 10.03
N MET A 244 -22.93 -11.59 9.83
CA MET A 244 -22.10 -11.79 8.65
C MET A 244 -20.61 -11.78 9.03
N ALA A 245 -19.76 -12.18 8.09
CA ALA A 245 -18.31 -12.03 8.19
C ALA A 245 -17.71 -11.59 6.86
N GLU A 246 -16.55 -10.95 6.88
CA GLU A 246 -15.76 -10.67 5.67
C GLU A 246 -14.76 -11.81 5.46
N GLU A 247 -14.86 -12.53 4.35
CA GLU A 247 -13.81 -13.43 3.90
C GLU A 247 -12.68 -12.60 3.28
N ALA A 248 -11.52 -12.69 3.91
CA ALA A 248 -10.34 -11.92 3.57
C ALA A 248 -9.09 -12.75 3.84
N LEU A 249 -7.95 -12.05 3.88
CA LEU A 249 -6.67 -12.63 4.28
C LEU A 249 -6.20 -13.79 3.40
N LEU A 250 -6.70 -13.84 2.16
CA LEU A 250 -6.39 -14.90 1.23
C LEU A 250 -4.98 -14.70 0.65
N VAL A 251 -4.10 -15.67 0.88
CA VAL A 251 -2.76 -15.71 0.29
C VAL A 251 -2.41 -17.15 -0.07
N VAL A 252 -1.72 -17.33 -1.19
CA VAL A 252 -1.21 -18.63 -1.66
C VAL A 252 0.24 -18.44 -2.05
N ASP A 253 1.10 -19.35 -1.59
CA ASP A 253 2.51 -19.39 -1.95
C ASP A 253 2.66 -19.35 -3.48
N PRO A 254 3.53 -18.47 -4.05
CA PRO A 254 3.80 -18.41 -5.48
C PRO A 254 4.10 -19.77 -6.13
N ALA A 255 4.87 -20.63 -5.46
CA ALA A 255 5.21 -21.97 -5.93
C ALA A 255 4.00 -22.92 -5.94
N HIS A 256 2.86 -22.54 -5.34
CA HIS A 256 1.61 -23.31 -5.24
C HIS A 256 0.40 -22.70 -5.94
N ARG A 257 0.59 -21.62 -6.71
CA ARG A 257 -0.48 -20.98 -7.47
C ARG A 257 -1.06 -21.89 -8.55
N SER A 258 -2.30 -21.61 -8.94
CA SER A 258 -3.04 -22.32 -9.99
C SER A 258 -3.33 -23.80 -9.67
N ARG A 259 -3.36 -24.17 -8.38
CA ARG A 259 -3.66 -25.54 -7.90
C ARG A 259 -4.99 -25.66 -7.16
N GLY A 260 -5.87 -24.68 -7.28
CA GLY A 260 -7.19 -24.73 -6.65
C GLY A 260 -7.23 -24.39 -5.16
N ILE A 261 -6.10 -23.97 -4.56
CA ILE A 261 -6.01 -23.74 -3.09
C ILE A 261 -6.99 -22.65 -2.62
N MET A 262 -7.15 -21.58 -3.40
CA MET A 262 -8.10 -20.52 -3.08
C MET A 262 -9.52 -21.06 -2.98
N GLU A 263 -9.92 -21.91 -3.93
CA GLU A 263 -11.23 -22.56 -3.98
C GLU A 263 -11.46 -23.45 -2.76
N MET A 264 -10.49 -24.29 -2.44
CA MET A 264 -10.59 -25.20 -1.30
C MET A 264 -10.67 -24.44 0.04
N ILE A 265 -9.92 -23.35 0.19
CA ILE A 265 -10.01 -22.46 1.36
C ILE A 265 -11.38 -21.77 1.40
N HIS A 266 -11.83 -21.21 0.28
CA HIS A 266 -13.14 -20.54 0.19
C HIS A 266 -14.27 -21.49 0.60
N GLU A 267 -14.33 -22.69 0.03
CA GLU A 267 -15.33 -23.71 0.38
C GLU A 267 -15.32 -24.05 1.87
N ALA A 268 -14.14 -24.18 2.47
CA ALA A 268 -14.00 -24.45 3.90
C ALA A 268 -14.50 -23.28 4.77
N LEU A 269 -14.20 -22.04 4.38
CA LEU A 269 -14.66 -20.84 5.08
C LEU A 269 -16.18 -20.64 4.94
N GLN A 270 -16.76 -20.90 3.76
CA GLN A 270 -18.21 -20.86 3.55
C GLN A 270 -18.94 -21.90 4.41
N LYS A 271 -18.42 -23.15 4.46
CA LYS A 271 -18.94 -24.17 5.36
C LYS A 271 -18.84 -23.72 6.82
N LYS A 272 -17.73 -23.10 7.20
CA LYS A 272 -17.55 -22.61 8.57
C LYS A 272 -18.51 -21.48 8.91
N ALA A 273 -18.76 -20.56 7.97
CA ALA A 273 -19.73 -19.49 8.13
C ALA A 273 -21.17 -20.02 8.31
N LEU A 274 -21.54 -21.08 7.58
CA LEU A 274 -22.81 -21.80 7.78
C LEU A 274 -22.89 -22.46 9.16
N GLU A 275 -21.82 -23.12 9.63
CA GLU A 275 -21.76 -23.69 10.99
C GLU A 275 -21.88 -22.63 12.10
N MET A 276 -21.47 -21.40 11.80
CA MET A 276 -21.59 -20.24 12.70
C MET A 276 -22.95 -19.54 12.59
N GLU A 277 -23.87 -20.09 11.79
CA GLU A 277 -25.22 -19.55 11.55
C GLU A 277 -25.20 -18.11 11.01
N LEU A 278 -24.18 -17.79 10.19
CA LEU A 278 -24.11 -16.49 9.52
C LEU A 278 -25.09 -16.42 8.35
N MET A 279 -25.65 -15.24 8.14
CA MET A 279 -26.60 -14.96 7.07
C MET A 279 -25.90 -14.74 5.72
N GLY A 280 -24.63 -14.34 5.74
CA GLY A 280 -23.81 -14.20 4.54
C GLY A 280 -22.36 -13.85 4.80
N VAL A 281 -21.59 -13.80 3.71
CA VAL A 281 -20.16 -13.52 3.70
C VAL A 281 -19.87 -12.43 2.66
N SER A 282 -19.10 -11.42 3.04
CA SER A 282 -18.59 -10.43 2.09
C SER A 282 -17.18 -10.78 1.63
N VAL A 283 -16.83 -10.35 0.41
CA VAL A 283 -15.46 -10.42 -0.10
C VAL A 283 -15.18 -9.13 -0.86
N ASP A 284 -13.99 -8.57 -0.67
CA ASP A 284 -13.56 -7.31 -1.29
C ASP A 284 -12.39 -7.53 -2.27
N PRO A 285 -12.62 -8.14 -3.45
CA PRO A 285 -11.59 -8.23 -4.48
C PRO A 285 -11.11 -6.85 -4.94
N VAL A 286 -9.80 -6.75 -5.16
CA VAL A 286 -9.14 -5.54 -5.70
C VAL A 286 -9.59 -5.20 -7.11
N THR A 287 -9.46 -3.92 -7.47
CA THR A 287 -9.79 -3.39 -8.80
C THR A 287 -8.56 -3.17 -9.69
N SER A 288 -7.35 -3.36 -9.18
CA SER A 288 -6.12 -3.35 -10.00
C SER A 288 -6.05 -4.49 -11.02
N HIS A 289 -6.79 -5.58 -10.81
CA HIS A 289 -6.92 -6.68 -11.76
C HIS A 289 -8.25 -7.43 -11.65
N ILE A 290 -8.68 -8.10 -12.73
CA ILE A 290 -9.93 -8.87 -12.77
C ILE A 290 -9.84 -10.29 -12.18
N ILE A 291 -8.65 -10.77 -11.82
CA ILE A 291 -8.40 -12.19 -11.51
C ILE A 291 -9.23 -12.68 -10.32
N SER A 292 -9.11 -11.99 -9.18
CA SER A 292 -9.86 -12.34 -7.96
C SER A 292 -11.36 -12.06 -8.13
N GLN A 293 -11.75 -10.97 -8.79
CA GLN A 293 -13.15 -10.63 -9.03
C GLN A 293 -13.89 -11.74 -9.79
N ARG A 294 -13.32 -12.19 -10.91
CA ARG A 294 -13.88 -13.29 -11.71
C ARG A 294 -14.11 -14.53 -10.85
N LYS A 295 -13.14 -14.85 -9.99
CA LYS A 295 -13.19 -16.05 -9.17
C LYS A 295 -14.25 -15.98 -8.08
N ILE A 296 -14.31 -14.88 -7.36
CA ILE A 296 -15.33 -14.64 -6.31
C ILE A 296 -16.74 -14.67 -6.91
N ILE A 297 -16.94 -14.09 -8.08
CA ILE A 297 -18.25 -14.07 -8.74
C ILE A 297 -18.67 -15.48 -9.19
N GLN A 298 -17.73 -16.29 -9.69
CA GLN A 298 -17.99 -17.69 -10.03
C GLN A 298 -18.37 -18.53 -8.80
N LEU A 299 -17.85 -18.17 -7.62
CA LEU A 299 -18.08 -18.87 -6.37
C LEU A 299 -19.35 -18.41 -5.61
N GLY A 300 -20.10 -17.44 -6.15
CA GLY A 300 -21.38 -17.01 -5.58
C GLY A 300 -21.45 -15.52 -5.24
N GLY A 301 -20.29 -14.87 -5.07
CA GLY A 301 -20.22 -13.46 -4.69
C GLY A 301 -20.93 -12.53 -5.68
N ARG A 302 -21.81 -11.68 -5.16
CA ARG A 302 -22.61 -10.73 -5.95
C ARG A 302 -22.12 -9.30 -5.73
N PRO A 303 -21.66 -8.60 -6.78
CA PRO A 303 -21.28 -7.20 -6.66
C PRO A 303 -22.40 -6.34 -6.11
N CYS A 304 -22.11 -5.53 -5.09
CA CYS A 304 -23.05 -4.64 -4.42
C CYS A 304 -22.46 -3.31 -3.95
N GLY A 305 -21.15 -3.09 -4.11
CA GLY A 305 -20.50 -1.82 -3.81
C GLY A 305 -19.13 -1.68 -4.48
N ILE A 306 -18.61 -0.46 -4.56
CA ILE A 306 -17.23 -0.13 -4.94
C ILE A 306 -16.69 0.86 -3.92
N ASP A 307 -15.72 0.43 -3.12
CA ASP A 307 -15.01 1.34 -2.22
C ASP A 307 -13.82 1.95 -2.96
N LEU A 308 -13.94 3.21 -3.37
CA LEU A 308 -12.85 3.94 -3.98
C LEU A 308 -11.78 4.29 -2.94
N GLY A 309 -10.52 3.96 -3.24
CA GLY A 309 -9.36 4.35 -2.43
C GLY A 309 -9.34 3.68 -1.06
N ALA A 310 -9.87 2.45 -0.99
CA ALA A 310 -10.07 1.68 0.22
C ALA A 310 -8.80 1.50 1.07
N CYS A 311 -7.62 1.39 0.45
CA CYS A 311 -6.34 1.37 1.15
C CYS A 311 -5.23 2.09 0.37
N PRO A 312 -4.10 2.43 1.05
CA PRO A 312 -2.91 2.94 0.38
C PRO A 312 -2.45 2.03 -0.78
N PRO A 313 -1.62 2.54 -1.69
CA PRO A 313 -1.12 1.78 -2.84
C PRO A 313 -0.50 0.44 -2.41
N ARG A 314 -0.89 -0.64 -3.10
CA ARG A 314 -0.37 -1.99 -2.85
C ARG A 314 0.74 -2.31 -3.84
N VAL A 315 1.83 -2.90 -3.35
CA VAL A 315 2.93 -3.38 -4.19
C VAL A 315 2.98 -4.90 -4.09
N PHE A 316 2.45 -5.58 -5.11
CA PHE A 316 2.57 -7.04 -5.22
C PHE A 316 3.99 -7.37 -5.70
N LYS A 317 4.72 -8.22 -4.97
CA LYS A 317 6.05 -8.66 -5.41
C LYS A 317 5.92 -9.39 -6.75
N GLY A 318 6.68 -8.93 -7.75
CA GLY A 318 6.70 -9.51 -9.10
C GLY A 318 5.62 -9.01 -10.08
N LEU A 319 4.76 -8.07 -9.67
CA LEU A 319 3.76 -7.43 -10.55
C LEU A 319 3.87 -5.89 -10.54
N ALA A 320 4.79 -5.33 -9.77
CA ALA A 320 4.95 -3.90 -9.63
C ALA A 320 5.71 -3.31 -10.82
N ASN A 321 5.13 -2.29 -11.46
CA ASN A 321 5.83 -1.45 -12.43
C ASN A 321 6.40 -0.24 -11.69
N GLU A 322 7.73 -0.12 -11.61
CA GLU A 322 8.42 0.90 -10.79
C GLU A 322 8.25 2.34 -11.34
N GLU A 323 7.82 2.49 -12.60
CA GLU A 323 7.64 3.79 -13.26
C GLU A 323 6.25 4.44 -13.03
N GLU A 324 5.28 3.70 -12.50
CA GLU A 324 3.91 4.18 -12.37
C GLU A 324 3.68 4.91 -11.04
N ILE A 325 3.08 6.12 -11.07
CA ILE A 325 2.75 6.85 -9.84
C ILE A 325 1.74 6.01 -9.03
N PRO A 326 2.07 5.63 -7.78
CA PRO A 326 1.22 4.75 -7.01
C PRO A 326 -0.08 5.44 -6.60
N GLN A 327 -1.23 4.82 -6.90
CA GLN A 327 -2.56 5.26 -6.51
C GLN A 327 -3.14 4.31 -5.46
N ARG A 328 -4.04 4.83 -4.61
CA ARG A 328 -4.78 4.03 -3.63
C ARG A 328 -5.57 2.92 -4.31
N GLU A 329 -5.55 1.73 -3.72
CA GLU A 329 -6.29 0.58 -4.25
C GLU A 329 -7.78 0.70 -3.91
N SER A 330 -8.64 0.29 -4.84
CA SER A 330 -10.10 0.24 -4.64
C SER A 330 -10.57 -1.22 -4.59
N TYR A 331 -11.75 -1.45 -4.01
CA TYR A 331 -12.35 -2.78 -3.94
C TYR A 331 -13.71 -2.81 -4.61
N LEU A 332 -13.99 -3.90 -5.32
CA LEU A 332 -15.35 -4.27 -5.71
C LEU A 332 -15.93 -5.10 -4.56
N HIS A 333 -16.88 -4.54 -3.81
CA HIS A 333 -17.53 -5.26 -2.72
C HIS A 333 -18.52 -6.27 -3.28
N CYS A 334 -18.31 -7.53 -2.94
CA CYS A 334 -19.20 -8.64 -3.25
C CYS A 334 -19.79 -9.20 -1.95
N PHE A 335 -21.04 -9.64 -2.02
CA PHE A 335 -21.72 -10.31 -0.93
C PHE A 335 -22.35 -11.62 -1.41
N ASP A 336 -22.27 -12.65 -0.57
CA ASP A 336 -22.94 -13.93 -0.80
C ASP A 336 -23.88 -14.26 0.37
N TYR A 337 -25.14 -14.53 0.05
CA TYR A 337 -26.15 -14.93 1.03
C TYR A 337 -26.05 -16.43 1.27
N LEU A 338 -25.78 -16.81 2.50
CA LEU A 338 -25.70 -18.22 2.92
C LEU A 338 -27.07 -18.85 3.14
N THR A 339 -28.07 -18.01 3.39
CA THR A 339 -29.47 -18.41 3.59
C THR A 339 -30.39 -17.45 2.86
N THR A 340 -31.59 -17.91 2.50
CA THR A 340 -32.58 -17.06 1.84
C THR A 340 -32.97 -15.90 2.76
N PRO A 341 -32.71 -14.64 2.37
CA PRO A 341 -33.02 -13.51 3.22
C PRO A 341 -34.51 -13.15 3.21
N LEU A 342 -34.95 -12.43 4.25
CA LEU A 342 -36.33 -11.94 4.34
C LEU A 342 -36.49 -10.63 3.55
N PRO A 343 -37.68 -10.36 2.96
CA PRO A 343 -37.92 -9.13 2.24
C PRO A 343 -37.65 -7.88 3.08
N LEU A 344 -36.96 -6.90 2.49
CA LEU A 344 -36.55 -5.67 3.18
C LEU A 344 -37.44 -4.48 2.83
N LYS A 345 -37.59 -3.57 3.79
CA LYS A 345 -38.15 -2.23 3.55
C LYS A 345 -37.03 -1.21 3.57
N LEU A 346 -36.71 -0.65 2.41
CA LEU A 346 -35.56 0.22 2.20
C LEU A 346 -35.96 1.70 2.20
N TYR A 347 -35.20 2.52 2.90
CA TYR A 347 -35.36 3.97 2.95
C TYR A 347 -34.18 4.63 2.25
N ILE A 348 -34.28 4.73 0.93
CA ILE A 348 -33.24 5.18 0.01
C ILE A 348 -33.73 6.43 -0.76
N PRO A 349 -32.89 7.46 -0.95
CA PRO A 349 -33.24 8.61 -1.78
C PRO A 349 -33.69 8.20 -3.18
N SER A 350 -34.71 8.87 -3.73
CA SER A 350 -35.38 8.44 -4.97
C SER A 350 -34.44 8.32 -6.16
N HIS A 351 -33.41 9.18 -6.25
CA HIS A 351 -32.42 9.14 -7.35
C HIS A 351 -31.48 7.93 -7.27
N HIS A 352 -31.36 7.27 -6.12
CA HIS A 352 -30.59 6.04 -5.92
C HIS A 352 -31.40 4.75 -6.08
N GLN A 353 -32.74 4.82 -6.02
CA GLN A 353 -33.60 3.63 -5.99
C GLN A 353 -33.45 2.69 -7.20
N SER A 354 -33.17 3.24 -8.39
CA SER A 354 -32.95 2.42 -9.60
C SER A 354 -31.70 1.54 -9.46
N MET A 355 -30.55 2.14 -9.14
CA MET A 355 -29.30 1.41 -8.96
C MET A 355 -29.37 0.46 -7.75
N VAL A 356 -29.97 0.92 -6.64
CA VAL A 356 -30.13 0.07 -5.46
C VAL A 356 -31.02 -1.14 -5.76
N SER A 357 -32.09 -0.98 -6.54
CA SER A 357 -32.93 -2.12 -6.95
C SER A 357 -32.12 -3.13 -7.77
N ARG A 358 -31.32 -2.65 -8.72
CA ARG A 358 -30.43 -3.49 -9.52
C ARG A 358 -29.44 -4.30 -8.66
N ILE A 359 -28.90 -3.69 -7.61
CA ILE A 359 -28.00 -4.35 -6.65
C ILE A 359 -28.74 -5.46 -5.88
N TYR A 360 -29.92 -5.18 -5.30
CA TYR A 360 -30.68 -6.18 -4.55
C TYR A 360 -31.22 -7.31 -5.44
N GLU A 361 -31.65 -7.01 -6.67
CA GLU A 361 -32.03 -8.01 -7.67
C GLU A 361 -30.87 -8.96 -7.99
N ASN A 362 -29.65 -8.43 -8.15
CA ASN A 362 -28.44 -9.23 -8.37
C ASN A 362 -28.10 -10.14 -7.18
N MET A 363 -28.40 -9.70 -5.96
CA MET A 363 -28.25 -10.52 -4.76
C MET A 363 -29.42 -11.48 -4.52
N GLY A 364 -30.49 -11.42 -5.32
CA GLY A 364 -31.69 -12.23 -5.13
C GLY A 364 -32.48 -11.89 -3.87
N GLN A 365 -32.40 -10.64 -3.41
CA GLN A 365 -33.07 -10.17 -2.19
C GLN A 365 -34.28 -9.30 -2.55
N GLU A 366 -35.44 -9.64 -2.02
CA GLU A 366 -36.68 -8.90 -2.26
C GLU A 366 -36.73 -7.61 -1.43
N HIS A 367 -37.23 -6.53 -2.03
CA HIS A 367 -37.33 -5.25 -1.35
C HIS A 367 -38.54 -4.42 -1.76
N VAL A 368 -38.93 -3.51 -0.88
CA VAL A 368 -39.87 -2.42 -1.16
C VAL A 368 -39.32 -1.09 -0.64
N PHE A 369 -39.59 0.01 -1.34
CA PHE A 369 -39.17 1.33 -0.87
C PHE A 369 -40.19 1.95 0.09
N GLY A 370 -39.69 2.47 1.20
CA GLY A 370 -40.42 3.32 2.13
C GLY A 370 -40.33 4.80 1.75
N SER A 371 -41.13 5.63 2.42
CA SER A 371 -41.07 7.08 2.30
C SER A 371 -40.22 7.67 3.42
N ARG A 372 -39.54 8.78 3.13
CA ARG A 372 -38.79 9.55 4.13
C ARG A 372 -39.69 9.98 5.30
N ALA A 373 -39.14 9.98 6.51
CA ALA A 373 -39.79 10.55 7.68
C ALA A 373 -38.72 11.06 8.66
N PRO A 374 -38.99 12.15 9.42
CA PRO A 374 -38.10 12.61 10.48
C PRO A 374 -37.90 11.55 11.56
N ALA A 375 -36.75 11.58 12.24
CA ALA A 375 -36.48 10.67 13.34
C ALA A 375 -37.41 10.92 14.54
N THR A 376 -37.87 9.82 15.15
CA THR A 376 -38.67 9.84 16.38
C THR A 376 -37.83 9.55 17.63
N THR A 377 -36.60 9.07 17.44
CA THR A 377 -35.66 8.71 18.51
C THR A 377 -34.42 9.60 18.47
N LYS A 378 -33.70 9.65 19.59
CA LYS A 378 -32.37 10.26 19.63
C LYS A 378 -31.44 9.42 18.74
N GLY A 379 -30.71 10.07 17.86
CA GLY A 379 -29.79 9.35 17.00
C GLY A 379 -28.48 8.97 17.70
N ASP A 380 -27.73 8.10 17.04
CA ASP A 380 -26.47 7.53 17.54
C ASP A 380 -25.58 7.16 16.35
N TYR A 381 -24.27 7.34 16.50
CA TYR A 381 -23.29 7.00 15.47
C TYR A 381 -21.93 6.68 16.08
N ARG A 382 -21.13 5.90 15.35
CA ARG A 382 -19.79 5.49 15.72
C ARG A 382 -18.77 6.10 14.76
N ILE A 383 -17.57 6.32 15.28
CA ILE A 383 -16.45 6.90 14.55
C ILE A 383 -15.27 5.94 14.71
N ASN A 384 -14.63 5.61 13.60
CA ASN A 384 -13.35 4.92 13.60
C ASN A 384 -12.40 5.64 12.63
N TYR A 385 -11.13 5.77 13.03
CA TYR A 385 -10.07 6.25 12.15
C TYR A 385 -8.96 5.21 12.12
N ASP A 386 -8.71 4.68 10.93
CA ASP A 386 -7.60 3.77 10.70
C ASP A 386 -6.41 4.58 10.16
N LYS A 387 -5.39 4.75 11.00
CA LYS A 387 -4.18 5.50 10.66
C LYS A 387 -3.32 4.79 9.61
N THR A 388 -3.37 3.47 9.56
CA THR A 388 -2.61 2.68 8.57
C THR A 388 -3.26 2.80 7.21
N LEU A 389 -4.59 2.88 7.16
CA LEU A 389 -5.33 3.09 5.92
C LEU A 389 -5.51 4.56 5.55
N LEU A 390 -5.27 5.49 6.47
CA LEU A 390 -5.68 6.89 6.34
C LEU A 390 -7.18 7.00 5.99
N LYS A 391 -8.01 6.17 6.62
CA LYS A 391 -9.45 6.04 6.33
C LYS A 391 -10.28 6.37 7.56
N GLY A 392 -11.19 7.33 7.41
CA GLY A 392 -12.23 7.63 8.39
C GLY A 392 -13.50 6.85 8.08
N VAL A 393 -14.16 6.30 9.10
CA VAL A 393 -15.42 5.55 8.99
C VAL A 393 -16.42 6.11 10.00
N LEU A 394 -17.55 6.59 9.49
CA LEU A 394 -18.68 7.10 10.25
C LEU A 394 -19.85 6.15 10.05
N GLN A 395 -20.29 5.47 11.10
CA GLN A 395 -21.40 4.51 11.03
C GLN A 395 -22.57 5.02 11.84
N VAL A 396 -23.66 5.38 11.18
CA VAL A 396 -24.89 5.77 11.86
C VAL A 396 -25.58 4.52 12.38
N VAL A 397 -25.81 4.45 13.69
CA VAL A 397 -26.52 3.33 14.33
C VAL A 397 -28.02 3.62 14.40
N THR A 398 -28.36 4.86 14.77
CA THR A 398 -29.74 5.34 14.79
C THR A 398 -29.79 6.66 14.06
N ALA A 399 -30.44 6.68 12.90
CA ALA A 399 -30.54 7.82 12.01
C ALA A 399 -31.39 8.92 12.64
N ASN A 400 -30.81 10.12 12.72
CA ASN A 400 -31.51 11.34 13.09
C ASN A 400 -30.97 12.51 12.28
N GLU A 401 -31.83 13.16 11.51
CA GLU A 401 -31.44 14.23 10.59
C GLU A 401 -30.80 15.43 11.30
N LYS A 402 -31.08 15.62 12.60
CA LYS A 402 -30.55 16.72 13.41
C LYS A 402 -29.08 16.52 13.79
N GLN A 403 -28.54 15.31 13.65
CA GLN A 403 -27.13 15.02 13.95
C GLN A 403 -26.17 15.40 12.80
N TRP A 404 -26.71 15.81 11.65
CA TRP A 404 -25.88 16.13 10.48
C TRP A 404 -24.76 17.13 10.79
N LEU A 405 -25.05 18.18 11.58
CA LEU A 405 -24.05 19.19 11.93
C LEU A 405 -22.85 18.59 12.67
N GLU A 406 -23.11 17.62 13.56
CA GLU A 406 -22.06 16.92 14.31
C GLU A 406 -21.29 15.95 13.42
N ILE A 407 -21.99 15.14 12.62
CA ILE A 407 -21.40 14.19 11.66
C ILE A 407 -20.49 14.91 10.66
N SER A 408 -20.98 16.03 10.10
CA SER A 408 -20.22 16.85 9.15
C SER A 408 -18.96 17.43 9.78
N ARG A 409 -19.05 17.93 11.03
CA ARG A 409 -17.87 18.42 11.76
C ARG A 409 -16.84 17.32 11.94
N VAL A 410 -17.26 16.14 12.42
CA VAL A 410 -16.34 15.00 12.60
C VAL A 410 -15.73 14.57 11.26
N ALA A 411 -16.51 14.51 10.18
CA ALA A 411 -16.02 14.15 8.86
C ALA A 411 -14.94 15.12 8.37
N ASN A 412 -15.06 16.42 8.68
CA ASN A 412 -14.05 17.42 8.37
C ASN A 412 -12.84 17.29 9.29
N ASP A 413 -13.05 17.10 10.60
CA ASP A 413 -11.96 16.92 11.57
C ASP A 413 -11.09 15.69 11.23
N LEU A 414 -11.70 14.61 10.74
CA LEU A 414 -10.98 13.42 10.26
C LEU A 414 -10.06 13.74 9.09
N ILE A 415 -10.46 14.64 8.19
CA ILE A 415 -9.65 15.04 7.04
C ILE A 415 -8.58 16.04 7.49
N GLU A 416 -9.00 17.15 8.11
CA GLU A 416 -8.14 18.31 8.40
C GLU A 416 -7.12 18.03 9.50
N PHE A 417 -7.50 17.29 10.54
CA PHE A 417 -6.66 17.08 11.72
C PHE A 417 -6.10 15.67 11.82
N ALA A 418 -6.88 14.64 11.47
CA ALA A 418 -6.40 13.26 11.50
C ALA A 418 -5.66 12.85 10.21
N GLY A 419 -5.85 13.56 9.10
CA GLY A 419 -5.22 13.25 7.82
C GLY A 419 -5.87 12.08 7.08
N ALA A 420 -7.19 11.90 7.24
CA ALA A 420 -7.93 10.92 6.45
C ALA A 420 -7.96 11.33 4.97
N GLU A 421 -7.52 10.43 4.11
CA GLU A 421 -7.57 10.60 2.65
C GLU A 421 -8.92 10.16 2.08
N VAL A 422 -9.63 9.28 2.80
CA VAL A 422 -10.97 8.82 2.46
C VAL A 422 -11.83 8.82 3.71
N VAL A 423 -13.03 9.39 3.63
CA VAL A 423 -14.05 9.30 4.68
C VAL A 423 -15.26 8.58 4.14
N VAL A 424 -15.74 7.59 4.89
CA VAL A 424 -16.92 6.80 4.57
C VAL A 424 -18.03 7.11 5.56
N LEU A 425 -19.26 7.25 5.08
CA LEU A 425 -20.46 7.43 5.88
C LEU A 425 -21.46 6.32 5.55
N ASP A 426 -21.76 5.49 6.55
CA ASP A 426 -22.69 4.37 6.47
C ASP A 426 -24.01 4.75 7.12
N LEU A 427 -25.12 4.66 6.36
CA LEU A 427 -26.47 5.01 6.80
C LEU A 427 -27.38 3.76 6.80
N PRO A 428 -28.09 3.45 7.90
CA PRO A 428 -28.87 2.21 8.01
C PRO A 428 -30.09 2.27 7.07
N VAL A 429 -30.24 1.31 6.17
CA VAL A 429 -31.27 1.37 5.12
C VAL A 429 -32.69 1.14 5.64
N ASN A 430 -32.84 0.60 6.86
CA ASN A 430 -34.12 0.26 7.47
C ASN A 430 -34.75 1.44 8.22
N GLN A 431 -34.11 2.62 8.22
CA GLN A 431 -34.51 3.77 9.02
C GLN A 431 -34.93 4.97 8.14
N PRO A 432 -36.16 5.51 8.26
CA PRO A 432 -36.66 6.57 7.37
C PRO A 432 -35.83 7.86 7.33
N ALA A 433 -35.18 8.19 8.45
CA ALA A 433 -34.36 9.40 8.57
C ALA A 433 -33.03 9.28 7.80
N SER A 434 -32.63 8.08 7.39
CA SER A 434 -31.43 7.87 6.57
C SER A 434 -31.52 8.59 5.22
N ILE A 435 -32.72 8.71 4.63
CA ILE A 435 -32.94 9.51 3.42
C ILE A 435 -32.56 10.97 3.66
N LEU A 436 -32.99 11.54 4.79
CA LEU A 436 -32.73 12.94 5.14
C LEU A 436 -31.24 13.19 5.40
N LEU A 437 -30.55 12.23 6.04
CA LEU A 437 -29.11 12.31 6.24
C LEU A 437 -28.33 12.17 4.93
N SER A 438 -28.73 11.26 4.03
CA SER A 438 -28.10 11.10 2.72
C SER A 438 -28.17 12.38 1.90
N GLU A 439 -29.35 13.00 1.83
CA GLU A 439 -29.55 14.28 1.13
C GLU A 439 -28.67 15.41 1.68
N GLN A 440 -28.33 15.39 2.98
CA GLN A 440 -27.40 16.35 3.57
C GLN A 440 -25.94 15.99 3.27
N ALA A 441 -25.60 14.71 3.34
CA ALA A 441 -24.26 14.21 3.05
C ALA A 441 -23.85 14.50 1.60
N GLU A 442 -24.72 14.24 0.64
CA GLU A 442 -24.51 14.50 -0.78
C GLU A 442 -24.23 15.98 -1.06
N LYS A 443 -24.96 16.89 -0.39
CA LYS A 443 -24.69 18.34 -0.48
C LYS A 443 -23.33 18.77 0.10
N ASN A 444 -22.62 17.88 0.78
CA ASN A 444 -21.36 18.13 1.47
C ASN A 444 -20.21 17.22 0.99
N GLY A 445 -20.27 16.77 -0.27
CA GLY A 445 -19.15 16.07 -0.91
C GLY A 445 -19.20 14.56 -0.83
N PHE A 446 -20.25 13.96 -0.24
CA PHE A 446 -20.36 12.51 -0.13
C PHE A 446 -21.15 11.90 -1.30
N PHE A 447 -20.57 10.97 -2.04
CA PHE A 447 -21.25 10.28 -3.14
C PHE A 447 -21.54 8.81 -2.80
N PHE A 448 -22.55 8.24 -3.43
CA PHE A 448 -22.89 6.83 -3.30
C PHE A 448 -21.76 5.91 -3.76
N SER A 449 -21.54 4.84 -3.00
CA SER A 449 -20.49 3.85 -3.27
C SER A 449 -20.96 2.40 -3.13
N GLY A 450 -22.17 2.14 -2.63
CA GLY A 450 -22.69 0.78 -2.57
C GLY A 450 -23.61 0.49 -1.39
N ILE A 451 -23.99 -0.77 -1.29
CA ILE A 451 -24.69 -1.37 -0.15
C ILE A 451 -23.73 -2.28 0.61
N ARG A 452 -23.87 -2.34 1.93
CA ARG A 452 -23.11 -3.21 2.83
C ARG A 452 -24.07 -4.11 3.59
N PRO A 453 -24.38 -5.30 3.05
CA PRO A 453 -25.36 -6.19 3.65
C PRO A 453 -24.95 -6.65 5.05
N TYR A 454 -25.90 -6.62 5.99
CA TYR A 454 -25.73 -7.03 7.39
C TYR A 454 -24.61 -6.35 8.19
N GLU A 455 -23.98 -5.28 7.69
CA GLU A 455 -23.02 -4.50 8.48
C GLU A 455 -23.72 -3.58 9.50
N ALA A 456 -25.01 -3.26 9.30
CA ALA A 456 -25.79 -2.45 10.23
C ALA A 456 -26.42 -3.30 11.34
N PRO A 457 -26.64 -2.74 12.55
CA PRO A 457 -27.29 -3.48 13.65
C PRO A 457 -28.69 -4.01 13.33
N ASP A 458 -29.42 -3.36 12.41
CA ASP A 458 -30.80 -3.68 12.03
C ASP A 458 -30.95 -4.04 10.55
N GLY A 459 -29.86 -4.35 9.84
CA GLY A 459 -29.87 -4.74 8.43
C GLY A 459 -28.64 -4.27 7.69
N ASP A 460 -28.85 -3.54 6.60
CA ASP A 460 -27.78 -3.17 5.68
C ASP A 460 -27.40 -1.69 5.84
N TYR A 461 -26.17 -1.34 5.46
CA TYR A 461 -25.78 0.06 5.28
C TYR A 461 -25.86 0.49 3.81
N PHE A 462 -26.36 1.71 3.59
CA PHE A 462 -26.15 2.49 2.38
C PHE A 462 -24.87 3.30 2.57
N ARG A 463 -23.85 3.00 1.78
CA ARG A 463 -22.51 3.56 1.94
C ARG A 463 -22.29 4.75 1.02
N LEU A 464 -21.90 5.85 1.63
CA LEU A 464 -21.43 7.06 0.98
C LEU A 464 -19.92 7.24 1.21
N GLN A 465 -19.20 7.83 0.27
CA GLN A 465 -17.78 8.13 0.38
C GLN A 465 -17.48 9.58 0.02
N ARG A 466 -16.43 10.12 0.63
CA ARG A 466 -15.81 11.40 0.28
C ARG A 466 -14.31 11.19 0.18
N LEU A 467 -13.74 11.52 -0.98
CA LEU A 467 -12.31 11.40 -1.26
C LEU A 467 -11.62 12.76 -1.06
N HIS A 468 -10.54 12.78 -0.31
CA HIS A 468 -9.66 13.95 -0.15
C HIS A 468 -8.35 13.83 -0.95
N VAL A 469 -8.29 12.85 -1.84
CA VAL A 469 -7.16 12.60 -2.73
C VAL A 469 -7.65 12.36 -4.16
N PRO A 470 -6.84 12.70 -5.18
CA PRO A 470 -7.18 12.38 -6.56
C PRO A 470 -7.24 10.87 -6.75
N MET A 471 -8.13 10.45 -7.65
CA MET A 471 -8.36 9.05 -7.99
C MET A 471 -8.73 8.99 -9.46
N ASP A 472 -7.86 8.36 -10.26
CA ASP A 472 -8.09 8.06 -11.67
C ASP A 472 -8.87 6.75 -11.80
N LEU A 473 -10.13 6.86 -12.25
CA LEU A 473 -11.03 5.72 -12.40
C LEU A 473 -10.68 4.86 -13.62
N ASN A 474 -9.92 5.38 -14.60
CA ASN A 474 -9.50 4.62 -15.78
C ASN A 474 -8.48 3.52 -15.45
N ARG A 475 -7.86 3.59 -14.26
CA ARG A 475 -6.94 2.57 -13.74
C ARG A 475 -7.68 1.40 -13.08
N LEU A 476 -9.00 1.51 -12.88
CA LEU A 476 -9.80 0.44 -12.31
C LEU A 476 -10.19 -0.56 -13.40
N THR A 477 -9.99 -1.84 -13.11
CA THR A 477 -10.44 -2.95 -13.95
C THR A 477 -11.56 -3.68 -13.26
N ILE A 478 -12.73 -3.77 -13.90
CA ILE A 478 -13.90 -4.43 -13.35
C ILE A 478 -14.35 -5.56 -14.28
N TYR A 479 -14.61 -6.73 -13.71
CA TYR A 479 -14.86 -7.94 -14.48
C TYR A 479 -16.30 -8.08 -14.99
N SER A 480 -17.29 -7.72 -14.18
CA SER A 480 -18.71 -8.01 -14.44
C SER A 480 -19.49 -6.83 -14.99
N ASP A 481 -20.49 -7.09 -15.82
CA ASP A 481 -21.42 -6.06 -16.36
C ASP A 481 -22.03 -5.20 -15.25
N LEU A 482 -22.61 -5.79 -14.20
CA LEU A 482 -23.16 -5.01 -13.09
C LEU A 482 -22.08 -4.22 -12.33
N GLY A 483 -20.88 -4.77 -12.19
CA GLY A 483 -19.76 -4.04 -11.59
C GLY A 483 -19.39 -2.79 -12.41
N MET A 484 -19.43 -2.89 -13.74
CA MET A 484 -19.25 -1.74 -14.64
C MET A 484 -20.40 -0.74 -14.52
N GLU A 485 -21.66 -1.20 -14.56
CA GLU A 485 -22.85 -0.36 -14.32
C GLU A 485 -22.72 0.41 -12.99
N LEU A 486 -22.25 -0.27 -11.95
CA LEU A 486 -22.03 0.31 -10.62
C LEU A 486 -20.89 1.34 -10.63
N LEU A 487 -19.77 1.05 -11.29
CA LEU A 487 -18.66 2.00 -11.40
C LEU A 487 -19.09 3.28 -12.13
N GLU A 488 -19.77 3.16 -13.26
CA GLU A 488 -20.32 4.29 -14.02
C GLU A 488 -21.29 5.12 -13.16
N TYR A 489 -22.10 4.46 -12.35
CA TYR A 489 -23.02 5.13 -11.44
C TYR A 489 -22.30 5.86 -10.30
N VAL A 490 -21.28 5.24 -9.70
CA VAL A 490 -20.45 5.87 -8.66
C VAL A 490 -19.70 7.08 -9.24
N GLU A 491 -19.15 6.98 -10.45
CA GLU A 491 -18.51 8.08 -11.15
C GLU A 491 -19.48 9.24 -11.41
N LYS A 492 -20.68 8.93 -11.88
CA LYS A 492 -21.74 9.91 -12.05
C LYS A 492 -22.07 10.60 -10.73
N CYS A 493 -22.33 9.85 -9.66
CA CYS A 493 -22.62 10.44 -8.35
C CYS A 493 -21.46 11.30 -7.83
N ARG A 494 -20.21 10.92 -8.08
CA ARG A 494 -19.03 11.70 -7.68
C ARG A 494 -18.88 12.99 -8.48
N SER A 495 -19.26 13.01 -9.76
CA SER A 495 -19.12 14.19 -10.62
C SER A 495 -20.24 15.24 -10.46
N GLU A 496 -21.37 14.85 -9.87
CA GLU A 496 -22.53 15.72 -9.62
C GLU A 496 -22.42 16.54 -8.32
N ILE A 497 -21.37 16.32 -7.52
CA ILE A 497 -21.10 16.98 -6.24
C ILE A 497 -19.86 17.86 -6.36
#